data_AF-A0A7C3MR57-F1
#
_entry.id   AF-A0A7C3MR57-F1
#
_cell.length_a   1.000
_cell.length_b   1.000
_cell.length_c   1.000
_cell.angle_alpha   90.00
_cell.angle_beta   90.00
_cell.angle_gamma   90.00
#
_symmetry.space_group_name_H-M   'P 1'
#
loop_
_entity.id
_entity.type
_entity.pdbx_description
1 polymer ?
#
loop_
_entity_poly.entity_id
_entity_poly.type
_entity_poly.pdbx_seq_one_letter_code
_entity_poly.pdbx_strand_id
1 'polypeptide(L)'
;MRDCINASASAIMYWRNQTTSFAPYSNYPEVYIDLYQYANYIANNTSYSNLQNAALSLISNITSSTLYCAYSGYSSARGYSIWFPQDLTYYNDGYLKYSALDFSQATCGNEWLRFLYEELTAITGPSKTSEDRIEK
;
A
#
# COMPACT_ATOMS: atom_id res chain seq x y z
N MET A 1 -15.13 15.09 -7.94
CA MET A 1 -15.21 13.64 -7.63
C MET A 1 -13.78 13.13 -7.73
N ARG A 2 -13.17 12.58 -6.69
CA ARG A 2 -11.89 11.87 -6.87
C ARG A 2 -12.25 10.56 -7.55
N ASP A 3 -11.74 10.34 -8.76
CA ASP A 3 -11.90 9.08 -9.49
C ASP A 3 -11.16 7.98 -8.72
N CYS A 4 -11.77 7.49 -7.66
CA CYS A 4 -11.36 6.23 -7.05
C CYS A 4 -11.75 5.16 -8.07
N ILE A 5 -10.76 4.64 -8.79
CA ILE A 5 -10.97 3.65 -9.85
C ILE A 5 -11.54 2.40 -9.18
N ASN A 6 -12.79 2.05 -9.47
CA ASN A 6 -13.51 0.91 -8.88
C ASN A 6 -12.85 -0.48 -9.08
N ALA A 7 -11.74 -0.55 -9.83
CA ALA A 7 -10.91 -1.75 -10.02
C ALA A 7 -9.44 -1.57 -9.57
N SER A 8 -9.00 -0.37 -9.17
CA SER A 8 -7.64 -0.16 -8.66
C SER A 8 -7.46 -0.70 -7.25
N ALA A 9 -8.54 -0.70 -6.47
CA ALA A 9 -8.67 -1.24 -5.12
C ALA A 9 -8.07 -2.65 -4.95
N SER A 10 -8.68 -3.64 -5.60
CA SER A 10 -8.23 -5.03 -5.59
C SER A 10 -6.86 -5.21 -6.27
N ALA A 11 -6.53 -4.40 -7.28
CA ALA A 11 -5.21 -4.42 -7.92
C ALA A 11 -4.09 -3.89 -6.99
N ILE A 12 -4.37 -2.85 -6.21
CA ILE A 12 -3.45 -2.28 -5.21
C ILE A 12 -3.20 -3.31 -4.11
N MET A 13 -4.26 -3.92 -3.58
CA MET A 13 -4.13 -4.95 -2.54
C MET A 13 -3.48 -6.23 -3.08
N TYR A 14 -3.71 -6.59 -4.35
CA TYR A 14 -3.00 -7.67 -5.02
C TYR A 14 -1.49 -7.40 -5.02
N TRP A 15 -1.06 -6.23 -5.50
CA TRP A 15 0.37 -5.88 -5.54
C TRP A 15 0.99 -5.73 -4.15
N ARG A 16 0.22 -5.26 -3.16
CA ARG A 16 0.63 -5.28 -1.75
C ARG A 16 0.99 -6.70 -1.33
N ASN A 17 0.17 -7.69 -1.66
CA ASN A 17 0.39 -9.09 -1.29
C ASN A 17 1.51 -9.79 -2.08
N GLN A 18 1.91 -9.25 -3.24
CA GLN A 18 3.10 -9.71 -3.98
C GLN A 18 4.39 -9.01 -3.53
N THR A 19 4.28 -7.96 -2.72
CA THR A 19 5.42 -7.17 -2.25
C THR A 19 6.05 -7.82 -1.03
N THR A 20 7.38 -7.87 -1.01
CA THR A 20 8.15 -8.28 0.15
C THR A 20 7.70 -7.49 1.36
N SER A 21 7.32 -8.24 2.39
CA SER A 21 6.86 -7.68 3.65
C SER A 21 7.93 -7.86 4.72
N PHE A 22 7.88 -7.01 5.73
CA PHE A 22 8.80 -6.96 6.85
C PHE A 22 8.00 -6.93 8.14
N ALA A 23 8.46 -7.69 9.12
CA ALA A 23 7.96 -7.61 10.48
C ALA A 23 8.93 -6.76 11.33
N PRO A 24 8.43 -5.81 12.14
CA PRO A 24 9.27 -5.09 13.08
C PRO A 24 9.81 -6.01 14.19
N TYR A 25 9.15 -7.14 14.45
CA TYR A 25 9.52 -8.14 15.46
C TYR A 25 9.21 -9.55 14.93
N SER A 26 10.01 -10.55 15.30
CA SER A 26 9.93 -11.93 14.79
C SER A 26 8.58 -12.64 14.98
N ASN A 27 7.73 -12.14 15.89
CA ASN A 27 6.42 -12.70 16.22
C ASN A 27 5.27 -11.79 15.75
N TYR A 28 5.57 -10.70 15.04
CA TYR A 28 4.59 -9.78 14.50
C TYR A 28 4.38 -10.09 13.02
N PRO A 29 3.15 -9.95 12.50
CA PRO A 29 2.91 -10.15 11.08
C PRO A 29 3.70 -9.14 10.26
N GLU A 30 4.05 -9.53 9.05
CA GLU A 30 4.76 -8.68 8.10
C GLU A 30 3.81 -7.61 7.54
N VAL A 31 3.60 -6.55 8.33
CA VAL A 31 2.66 -5.45 8.05
C VAL A 31 3.32 -4.23 7.42
N TYR A 32 4.64 -4.23 7.29
CA TYR A 32 5.36 -3.21 6.53
C TYR A 32 5.78 -3.80 5.20
N ILE A 33 5.65 -3.07 4.10
CA ILE A 33 6.05 -3.58 2.78
C ILE A 33 7.20 -2.77 2.20
N ASP A 34 7.98 -3.37 1.30
CA ASP A 34 8.99 -2.64 0.54
C ASP A 34 8.35 -1.65 -0.43
N LEU A 35 8.53 -0.36 -0.14
CA LEU A 35 7.85 0.69 -0.88
C LEU A 35 8.37 0.84 -2.31
N TYR A 36 9.64 0.52 -2.54
CA TYR A 36 10.25 0.59 -3.86
C TYR A 36 9.74 -0.53 -4.77
N GLN A 37 9.73 -1.77 -4.26
CA GLN A 37 9.22 -2.92 -4.99
C GLN A 37 7.73 -2.76 -5.29
N TYR A 38 6.94 -2.29 -4.31
CA TYR A 38 5.53 -2.00 -4.52
C TYR A 38 5.33 -0.98 -5.65
N ALA A 39 6.04 0.14 -5.61
CA ALA A 39 5.97 1.16 -6.65
C ALA A 39 6.41 0.60 -8.02
N ASN A 40 7.44 -0.25 -8.06
CA ASN A 40 7.88 -0.90 -9.29
C ASN A 40 6.82 -1.85 -9.87
N TYR A 41 6.10 -2.60 -9.03
CA TYR A 41 4.97 -3.41 -9.50
C TYR A 41 3.86 -2.54 -10.10
N ILE A 42 3.46 -1.47 -9.41
CA ILE A 42 2.43 -0.56 -9.91
C ILE A 42 2.86 0.06 -11.25
N ALA A 43 4.08 0.58 -11.35
CA ALA A 43 4.58 1.24 -12.56
C ALA A 43 4.57 0.32 -13.80
N ASN A 44 4.83 -0.98 -13.61
CA ASN A 44 4.91 -1.96 -14.70
C ASN A 44 3.60 -2.69 -15.00
N ASN A 45 2.57 -2.55 -14.15
CA ASN A 45 1.35 -3.34 -14.26
C ASN A 45 0.06 -2.50 -14.18
N THR A 46 0.16 -1.19 -14.43
CA THR A 46 -1.00 -0.31 -14.52
C THR A 46 -1.17 0.24 -15.94
N SER A 47 -2.41 0.35 -16.39
CA SER A 47 -2.78 1.09 -17.61
C SER A 47 -3.11 2.56 -17.33
N TYR A 48 -3.13 2.97 -16.06
CA TYR A 48 -3.47 4.33 -15.64
C TYR A 48 -2.22 5.21 -15.58
N SER A 49 -2.12 6.17 -16.50
CA SER A 49 -0.93 7.03 -16.64
C SER A 49 -0.60 7.84 -15.39
N ASN A 50 -1.61 8.36 -14.70
CA ASN A 50 -1.43 9.10 -13.44
C ASN A 50 -0.84 8.20 -12.34
N LEU A 51 -1.32 6.96 -12.22
CA LEU A 51 -0.82 6.01 -11.24
C LEU A 51 0.60 5.54 -11.59
N GLN A 52 0.88 5.30 -12.87
CA GLN A 52 2.23 4.98 -13.34
C GLN A 52 3.21 6.12 -13.04
N ASN A 53 2.84 7.36 -13.35
CA ASN A 53 3.67 8.53 -13.08
C ASN A 53 3.92 8.74 -11.58
N ALA A 54 2.91 8.54 -10.74
CA ALA A 54 3.06 8.60 -9.29
C ALA A 54 4.02 7.54 -8.77
N ALA A 55 3.91 6.30 -9.27
CA ALA A 55 4.81 5.20 -8.91
C ALA A 55 6.26 5.45 -9.36
N LEU A 56 6.47 5.91 -10.60
CA LEU A 56 7.80 6.30 -11.10
C LEU A 56 8.42 7.45 -10.29
N SER A 57 7.61 8.42 -9.90
CA SER A 57 8.06 9.53 -9.03
C SER A 57 8.49 9.02 -7.65
N LEU A 58 7.73 8.09 -7.06
CA LEU A 58 8.09 7.47 -5.78
C LEU A 58 9.40 6.67 -5.86
N ILE A 59 9.59 5.88 -6.91
CA ILE A 59 10.85 5.16 -7.19
C ILE A 59 12.03 6.13 -7.25
N SER A 60 11.88 7.23 -7.99
CA SER A 60 12.91 8.27 -8.11
C SER A 60 13.22 8.93 -6.77
N ASN A 61 12.19 9.29 -6.00
CA ASN A 61 12.35 9.93 -4.70
C ASN A 61 13.06 9.01 -3.70
N ILE A 62 12.70 7.73 -3.65
CA ILE A 62 13.41 6.74 -2.83
C ILE A 62 14.87 6.64 -3.24
N THR A 63 15.14 6.48 -4.54
CA THR A 63 16.50 6.33 -5.05
C THR A 63 17.37 7.55 -4.74
N SER A 64 16.81 8.76 -4.87
CA SER A 64 17.54 10.01 -4.62
C SER A 64 17.74 10.34 -3.14
N SER A 65 16.90 9.80 -2.24
CA SER A 65 16.95 10.08 -0.80
C SER A 65 17.68 9.00 0.01
N THR A 66 17.81 7.78 -0.52
CA THR A 66 18.58 6.71 0.12
C THR A 66 20.07 6.86 -0.20
N LEU A 67 20.85 7.36 0.76
CA LEU A 67 22.31 7.53 0.62
C LEU A 67 23.07 6.19 0.54
N TYR A 68 22.61 5.18 1.27
CA TYR A 68 23.22 3.85 1.29
C TYR A 68 22.14 2.82 1.64
N CYS A 69 22.18 1.67 0.96
CA CYS A 69 21.31 0.54 1.27
C CYS A 69 22.12 -0.76 1.17
N ALA A 70 22.07 -1.56 2.23
CA ALA A 70 22.56 -2.92 2.24
C ALA A 70 21.44 -3.82 2.74
N TYR A 71 21.25 -4.95 2.07
CA TYR A 71 20.25 -5.94 2.41
C TYR A 71 20.85 -7.34 2.22
N SER A 72 20.51 -8.25 3.12
CA SER A 72 20.87 -9.67 3.04
C SER A 72 19.59 -10.49 3.03
N GLY A 73 19.49 -11.46 2.13
CA GLY A 73 18.28 -12.29 2.00
C GLY A 73 17.10 -11.65 1.27
N TYR A 74 17.24 -10.41 0.77
CA TYR A 74 16.23 -9.71 -0.03
C TYR A 74 16.74 -9.43 -1.44
N SER A 75 15.86 -9.35 -2.43
CA SER A 75 16.24 -9.15 -3.85
C SER A 75 16.17 -7.70 -4.31
N SER A 76 15.33 -6.87 -3.67
CA SER A 76 14.97 -5.56 -4.20
C SER A 76 14.79 -4.47 -3.14
N ALA A 77 15.27 -4.69 -1.92
CA ALA A 77 15.03 -3.74 -0.83
C ALA A 77 15.79 -2.42 -1.03
N ARG A 78 15.10 -1.27 -0.94
CA ARG A 78 15.70 0.07 -1.19
C ARG A 78 15.61 1.04 -0.01
N GLY A 79 15.41 0.52 1.19
CA GLY A 79 15.59 1.25 2.45
C GLY A 79 14.35 1.97 2.99
N TYR A 80 13.23 1.95 2.26
CA TYR A 80 11.95 2.48 2.75
C TYR A 80 10.90 1.40 2.82
N SER A 81 10.21 1.33 3.95
CA SER A 81 8.99 0.56 4.11
C SER A 81 7.86 1.44 4.60
N ILE A 82 6.62 1.01 4.33
CA ILE A 82 5.42 1.66 4.84
C ILE A 82 4.51 0.64 5.50
N TRP A 83 3.84 1.03 6.58
CA TRP A 83 2.80 0.22 7.19
C TRP A 83 1.62 0.09 6.22
N PHE A 84 1.41 -1.13 5.74
CA PHE A 84 0.37 -1.51 4.80
C PHE A 84 -0.23 -2.87 5.22
N PRO A 85 -1.22 -2.88 6.12
CA PRO A 85 -1.84 -4.11 6.61
C PRO A 85 -2.56 -4.87 5.49
N GLN A 86 -2.53 -6.21 5.54
CA GLN A 86 -3.20 -7.08 4.55
C GLN A 86 -4.69 -7.28 4.83
N ASP A 87 -5.12 -7.11 6.08
CA ASP A 87 -6.48 -7.41 6.54
C ASP A 87 -6.89 -6.47 7.68
N LEU A 88 -8.18 -6.53 8.01
CA LEU A 88 -8.78 -5.66 9.01
C LEU A 88 -8.24 -5.93 10.43
N THR A 89 -7.78 -7.15 10.73
CA THR A 89 -7.16 -7.48 12.01
C THR A 89 -5.89 -6.66 12.19
N TYR A 90 -4.99 -6.71 11.22
CA TYR A 90 -3.73 -5.96 11.30
C TYR A 90 -3.88 -4.46 11.13
N TYR A 91 -4.92 -4.03 10.42
CA TYR A 91 -5.31 -2.61 10.42
C TYR A 91 -5.67 -2.14 11.83
N ASN A 92 -6.56 -2.86 12.52
CA ASN A 92 -7.01 -2.49 13.87
C ASN A 92 -5.86 -2.49 14.89
N ASP A 93 -4.94 -3.46 14.80
CA ASP A 93 -3.78 -3.54 15.69
C ASP A 93 -2.78 -2.38 15.53
N GLY A 94 -2.62 -1.88 14.30
CA GLY A 94 -1.65 -0.85 13.95
C GLY A 94 -2.19 0.58 13.90
N TYR A 95 -3.50 0.75 13.73
CA TYR A 95 -4.15 2.04 13.45
C TYR A 95 -3.77 3.15 14.45
N LEU A 96 -3.88 2.89 15.76
CA LEU A 96 -3.59 3.89 16.80
C LEU A 96 -2.12 4.30 16.81
N LYS A 97 -1.21 3.35 16.51
CA LYS A 97 0.22 3.63 16.47
C LYS A 97 0.56 4.45 15.24
N TYR A 98 0.01 4.08 14.09
CA TYR A 98 0.26 4.78 12.82
C TYR A 98 -0.30 6.21 12.84
N SER A 99 -1.51 6.42 13.36
CA SER A 99 -2.13 7.75 13.46
C SER A 99 -1.37 8.70 14.41
N ALA A 100 -0.63 8.16 15.37
CA ALA A 100 0.20 8.93 16.30
C ALA A 100 1.58 9.34 15.73
N LEU A 101 1.99 8.82 14.57
CA LEU A 101 3.29 9.15 13.98
C LEU A 101 3.31 10.58 13.43
N ASP A 102 4.40 11.32 13.66
CA ASP A 102 4.65 12.62 13.05
C ASP A 102 4.53 12.56 11.52
N PHE A 103 5.02 11.48 10.91
CA PHE A 103 4.86 11.22 9.48
C PHE A 103 3.39 11.22 9.05
N SER A 104 2.52 10.54 9.81
CA SER A 104 1.10 10.46 9.49
C SER A 104 0.42 11.82 9.67
N GLN A 105 0.78 12.57 10.71
CA GLN A 105 0.21 13.88 11.03
C GLN A 105 0.69 15.00 10.09
N ALA A 106 1.93 14.91 9.60
CA ALA A 106 2.55 15.92 8.73
C ALA A 106 2.31 15.68 7.23
N THR A 107 1.74 14.53 6.86
CA THR A 107 1.49 14.15 5.45
C THR A 107 0.01 13.80 5.24
N CYS A 108 -0.32 13.19 4.10
CA CYS A 108 -1.66 12.66 3.81
C CYS A 108 -1.96 11.36 4.59
N GLY A 109 -1.52 11.24 5.85
CA GLY A 109 -1.66 10.04 6.66
C GLY A 109 -3.13 9.69 6.95
N ASN A 110 -3.98 10.70 7.12
CA ASN A 110 -5.42 10.49 7.29
C ASN A 110 -6.09 9.94 6.03
N GLU A 111 -5.69 10.42 4.84
CA GLU A 111 -6.15 9.86 3.57
C GLU A 111 -5.66 8.43 3.36
N TRP A 112 -4.42 8.12 3.77
CA TRP A 112 -3.89 6.76 3.74
C TRP A 112 -4.69 5.82 4.64
N LEU A 113 -4.96 6.24 5.88
CA LEU A 113 -5.76 5.45 6.82
C LEU A 113 -7.19 5.21 6.31
N ARG A 114 -7.83 6.25 5.76
CA ARG A 114 -9.17 6.11 5.16
C ARG A 114 -9.15 5.14 3.97
N PHE A 115 -8.17 5.29 3.08
CA PHE A 115 -7.98 4.38 1.95
C PHE A 115 -7.87 2.93 2.41
N LEU A 116 -6.98 2.63 3.37
CA LEU A 116 -6.82 1.29 3.90
C LEU A 116 -8.11 0.72 4.49
N TYR A 117 -8.84 1.52 5.27
CA TYR A 117 -10.10 1.07 5.85
C TYR A 117 -11.14 0.73 4.78
N GLU A 118 -11.31 1.60 3.78
CA GLU A 118 -12.25 1.39 2.66
C GLU A 118 -11.92 0.12 1.88
N GLU A 119 -10.64 -0.10 1.56
CA GLU A 119 -10.17 -1.29 0.84
C GLU A 119 -10.36 -2.58 1.62
N LEU A 120 -9.93 -2.60 2.88
CA LEU A 120 -9.96 -3.81 3.70
C LEU A 120 -11.38 -4.20 4.08
N THR A 121 -12.28 -3.24 4.27
CA THR A 121 -13.70 -3.52 4.51
C THR A 121 -14.42 -3.98 3.24
N ALA A 122 -14.10 -3.42 2.07
CA ALA A 122 -14.65 -3.85 0.78
C ALA A 122 -14.28 -5.30 0.42
N ILE A 123 -13.08 -5.75 0.80
CA ILE A 123 -12.62 -7.15 0.62
C ILE A 123 -13.36 -8.12 1.54
N THR A 124 -13.80 -7.68 2.73
CA THR A 124 -14.50 -8.53 3.71
C THR A 124 -16.02 -8.56 3.56
N GLY A 125 -16.60 -7.68 2.74
CA GLY A 125 -18.03 -7.68 2.44
C GLY A 125 -18.42 -8.79 1.45
N PRO A 126 -19.72 -9.16 1.35
CA PRO A 126 -20.16 -10.07 0.30
C PRO A 126 -19.76 -9.49 -1.06
N SER A 127 -19.15 -10.33 -1.91
CA SER A 127 -18.79 -9.94 -3.27
C SER A 127 -20.03 -9.40 -3.95
N LYS A 128 -20.06 -8.11 -4.31
CA LYS A 128 -21.08 -7.61 -5.21
C LYS A 128 -20.92 -8.34 -6.54
N THR A 129 -21.76 -9.33 -6.76
CA THR A 129 -21.86 -10.03 -8.05
C THR A 129 -22.19 -8.98 -9.11
N SER A 130 -21.83 -9.27 -10.35
CA SER A 130 -22.04 -8.39 -11.51
C SER A 130 -23.49 -7.92 -11.73
N GLU A 131 -24.44 -8.47 -10.98
CA GLU A 131 -25.87 -8.14 -11.03
C GLU A 131 -26.20 -6.82 -10.31
N ASP A 132 -25.40 -6.38 -9.34
CA ASP A 132 -25.65 -5.14 -8.58
C ASP A 132 -25.24 -3.84 -9.33
N ARG A 133 -24.68 -3.96 -10.55
CA ARG A 133 -24.16 -2.81 -11.32
C ARG A 133 -25.13 -2.26 -12.38
N ILE A 134 -26.32 -2.82 -12.50
CA ILE A 134 -27.27 -2.44 -13.58
C ILE A 134 -28.34 -1.43 -13.13
N GLU A 135 -28.45 -1.11 -11.83
CA GLU A 135 -29.43 -0.10 -11.38
C GLU A 135 -28.76 1.11 -10.72
N LYS A 136 -28.37 2.08 -11.55
CA LYS A 136 -28.74 3.52 -11.44
C LYS A 136 -28.11 4.36 -12.55
#